data_AF-A0A7C3I6K9-F1
#
_entry.id   AF-A0A7C3I6K9-F1
#
_cell.length_a   1.000
_cell.length_b   1.000
_cell.length_c   1.000
_cell.angle_alpha   90.00
_cell.angle_beta   90.00
_cell.angle_gamma   90.00
#
_symmetry.space_group_name_H-M   'P 1'
#
loop_
_entity.id
_entity.type
_entity.pdbx_description
1 polymer ?
#
loop_
_entity_poly.entity_id
_entity_poly.type
_entity_poly.pdbx_seq_one_letter_code
_entity_poly.pdbx_strand_id
1 'polypeptide(L)'
;MKIVTYLLLISCVSSSYGSFDYTVSDVYLNETLVLNSQSILIEGGGVKNIVANGQSYIEVQNTAIDGIGKIDLYNNSNSNISGGIVGGIGVFGVSTIKIDGGTIQNIGLAVSASGLCLCDTASASISGGEIQRLNISENATAIVSDGDILKIASYQQSDEMKHIVFICDTSSVIYTGNTLTGKWLNGRDFTVALIDQSGYDSVYSNIQFIPEPATMLLLGVGGLWLRKRK
;
A
#
# COMPACT_ATOMS: atom_id res chain seq x y z
N MET A 1 1.82 -35.20 -6.59
CA MET A 1 1.57 -33.91 -5.93
C MET A 1 2.84 -33.07 -6.09
N LYS A 2 2.83 -32.02 -6.93
CA LYS A 2 4.01 -31.18 -7.19
C LYS A 2 4.00 -30.01 -6.21
N ILE A 3 4.98 -29.96 -5.32
CA ILE A 3 5.18 -28.82 -4.40
C ILE A 3 5.94 -27.75 -5.19
N VAL A 4 5.24 -26.71 -5.63
CA VAL A 4 5.84 -25.52 -6.23
C VAL A 4 6.31 -24.64 -5.08
N THR A 5 7.63 -24.53 -4.91
CA THR A 5 8.23 -23.66 -3.89
C THR A 5 8.35 -22.26 -4.48
N TYR A 6 7.51 -21.32 -4.03
CA TYR A 6 7.62 -19.92 -4.41
C TYR A 6 8.70 -19.24 -3.56
N LEU A 7 9.82 -18.89 -4.18
CA LEU A 7 10.87 -18.10 -3.56
C LEU A 7 10.46 -16.62 -3.64
N LEU A 8 9.92 -16.08 -2.54
CA LEU A 8 9.55 -14.67 -2.44
C LEU A 8 10.83 -13.83 -2.28
N LEU A 9 11.36 -13.32 -3.38
CA LEU A 9 12.46 -12.35 -3.38
C LEU A 9 11.90 -10.96 -3.04
N ILE A 10 11.86 -10.61 -1.76
CA ILE A 10 11.64 -9.24 -1.31
C ILE A 10 12.93 -8.47 -1.59
N SER A 11 13.07 -7.91 -2.80
CA SER A 11 14.13 -6.96 -3.08
C SER A 11 13.75 -5.61 -2.47
N CYS A 12 14.23 -5.34 -1.25
CA CYS A 12 14.28 -3.98 -0.70
C CYS A 12 15.38 -3.20 -1.43
N VAL A 13 15.16 -2.86 -2.70
CA VAL A 13 15.95 -1.83 -3.37
C VAL A 13 15.50 -0.49 -2.83
N SER A 14 16.19 0.00 -1.81
CA SER A 14 16.20 1.43 -1.53
C SER A 14 17.03 2.09 -2.62
N SER A 15 16.38 2.56 -3.67
CA SER A 15 17.00 3.46 -4.62
C SER A 15 17.38 4.73 -3.86
N SER A 16 18.66 4.89 -3.52
CA SER A 16 19.20 6.18 -3.12
C SER A 16 19.17 7.08 -4.35
N TYR A 17 18.07 7.81 -4.56
CA TYR A 17 18.01 8.82 -5.60
C TYR A 17 19.02 9.93 -5.25
N GLY A 18 19.98 10.17 -6.14
CA GLY A 18 21.08 11.11 -5.92
C GLY A 18 20.65 12.58 -5.89
N SER A 19 19.42 12.88 -6.27
CA SER A 19 18.71 14.16 -6.13
C SER A 19 17.29 13.96 -6.66
N PHE A 20 16.32 14.73 -6.17
CA PHE A 20 15.00 14.84 -6.80
C PHE A 20 15.03 15.89 -7.92
N ASP A 21 14.21 15.73 -8.96
CA ASP A 21 14.05 16.74 -10.03
C ASP A 21 13.25 17.95 -9.53
N TYR A 22 12.33 17.72 -8.60
CA TYR A 22 11.50 18.74 -7.97
C TYR A 22 11.45 18.55 -6.45
N THR A 23 11.36 19.66 -5.72
CA THR A 23 11.12 19.67 -4.27
C THR A 23 10.05 20.69 -3.92
N VAL A 24 9.09 20.30 -3.08
CA VAL A 24 8.00 21.15 -2.60
C VAL A 24 7.99 21.12 -1.06
N SER A 25 8.55 22.14 -0.43
CA SER A 25 8.77 22.16 1.03
C SER A 25 7.76 22.99 1.82
N ASP A 26 7.23 24.11 1.28
CA ASP A 26 6.42 25.05 2.08
C ASP A 26 5.37 25.83 1.27
N VAL A 27 5.14 25.42 0.02
CA VAL A 27 4.22 26.10 -0.89
C VAL A 27 3.12 25.14 -1.31
N TYR A 28 1.89 25.65 -1.44
CA TYR A 28 0.81 24.94 -2.08
C TYR A 28 0.75 25.29 -3.58
N LEU A 29 1.00 24.30 -4.42
CA LEU A 29 0.90 24.42 -5.86
C LEU A 29 -0.52 24.08 -6.31
N ASN A 30 -1.31 25.10 -6.65
CA ASN A 30 -2.70 24.95 -7.10
C ASN A 30 -2.81 24.50 -8.57
N GLU A 31 -1.98 23.56 -8.98
CA GLU A 31 -1.89 23.05 -10.35
C GLU A 31 -1.70 21.53 -10.37
N THR A 32 -1.81 20.96 -11.57
CA THR A 32 -1.49 19.54 -11.79
C THR A 32 -0.04 19.44 -12.22
N LEU A 33 0.81 18.81 -11.40
CA LEU A 33 2.17 18.46 -11.78
C LEU A 33 2.17 17.15 -12.57
N VAL A 34 2.77 17.14 -13.75
CA VAL A 34 2.91 15.95 -14.60
C VAL A 34 4.39 15.56 -14.66
N LEU A 35 4.70 14.37 -14.15
CA LEU A 35 6.05 13.81 -14.15
C LEU A 35 6.16 12.77 -15.28
N ASN A 36 7.20 12.89 -16.10
CA ASN A 36 7.48 11.97 -17.20
C ASN A 36 8.88 11.37 -17.05
N SER A 37 8.98 10.30 -16.25
CA SER A 37 10.24 9.73 -15.75
C SER A 37 11.06 10.74 -14.94
N GLN A 38 10.36 11.46 -14.04
CA GLN A 38 10.95 12.44 -13.14
C GLN A 38 10.63 12.10 -11.68
N SER A 39 11.36 12.71 -10.77
CA SER A 39 11.26 12.50 -9.33
C SER A 39 10.84 13.77 -8.59
N ILE A 40 9.95 13.65 -7.61
CA ILE A 40 9.54 14.76 -6.74
C ILE A 40 9.63 14.37 -5.26
N LEU A 41 10.12 15.30 -4.45
CA LEU A 41 10.06 15.25 -2.99
C LEU A 41 9.07 16.28 -2.47
N ILE A 42 8.19 15.85 -1.56
CA ILE A 42 7.24 16.73 -0.85
C ILE A 42 7.54 16.62 0.65
N GLU A 43 8.00 17.73 1.22
CA GLU A 43 8.52 17.81 2.58
C GLU A 43 7.91 18.97 3.39
N GLY A 44 6.59 19.17 3.25
CA GLY A 44 5.83 20.17 4.01
C GLY A 44 4.97 21.10 3.16
N GLY A 45 5.10 21.07 1.83
CA GLY A 45 4.23 21.81 0.92
C GLY A 45 2.99 21.01 0.52
N GLY A 46 2.33 21.41 -0.56
CA GLY A 46 1.18 20.69 -1.09
C GLY A 46 1.01 20.87 -2.58
N VAL A 47 0.27 19.98 -3.22
CA VAL A 47 0.04 20.01 -4.66
C VAL A 47 -1.40 19.60 -4.92
N LYS A 48 -2.12 20.34 -5.76
CA LYS A 48 -3.50 20.00 -6.10
C LYS A 48 -3.59 18.59 -6.68
N ASN A 49 -2.82 18.29 -7.73
CA ASN A 49 -2.74 16.94 -8.29
C ASN A 49 -1.32 16.63 -8.75
N ILE A 50 -0.92 15.36 -8.63
CA ILE A 50 0.31 14.83 -9.22
C ILE A 50 -0.06 13.66 -10.13
N VAL A 51 0.43 13.70 -11.36
CA VAL A 51 0.29 12.60 -12.33
C VAL A 51 1.68 12.14 -12.72
N ALA A 52 2.04 10.93 -12.31
CA ALA A 52 3.33 10.33 -12.60
C ALA A 52 3.21 9.29 -13.72
N ASN A 53 4.02 9.43 -14.76
CA ASN A 53 4.10 8.51 -15.88
C ASN A 53 5.54 8.00 -16.09
N GLY A 54 5.67 6.82 -16.68
CA GLY A 54 6.97 6.22 -16.97
C GLY A 54 7.69 5.79 -15.70
N GLN A 55 9.01 5.97 -15.63
CA GLN A 55 9.81 5.59 -14.46
C GLN A 55 9.83 6.69 -13.39
N SER A 56 8.71 7.36 -13.16
CA SER A 56 8.64 8.48 -12.21
C SER A 56 8.66 7.99 -10.75
N TYR A 57 9.08 8.88 -9.85
CA TYR A 57 9.16 8.61 -8.41
C TYR A 57 8.56 9.76 -7.60
N ILE A 58 7.72 9.46 -6.62
CA ILE A 58 7.16 10.43 -5.69
C ILE A 58 7.57 10.04 -4.27
N GLU A 59 8.17 10.95 -3.53
CA GLU A 59 8.41 10.83 -2.09
C GLU A 59 7.57 11.87 -1.35
N VAL A 60 6.71 11.42 -0.44
CA VAL A 60 5.93 12.28 0.44
C VAL A 60 6.35 12.01 1.88
N GLN A 61 7.08 12.95 2.47
CA GLN A 61 7.51 12.88 3.87
C GLN A 61 6.55 13.60 4.79
N ASN A 62 6.05 14.75 4.35
CA ASN A 62 5.04 15.52 5.05
C ASN A 62 4.35 16.48 4.06
N THR A 63 3.20 17.02 4.44
CA THR A 63 2.48 18.02 3.65
C THR A 63 2.02 19.19 4.52
N ALA A 64 1.68 20.30 3.89
CA ALA A 64 0.92 21.39 4.49
C ALA A 64 -0.51 20.94 4.83
N ILE A 65 -1.29 21.83 5.45
CA ILE A 65 -2.69 21.60 5.84
C ILE A 65 -3.56 21.16 4.65
N ASP A 66 -3.32 21.75 3.47
CA ASP A 66 -4.11 21.44 2.26
C ASP A 66 -3.69 20.12 1.59
N GLY A 67 -2.58 19.52 2.03
CA GLY A 67 -2.13 18.21 1.59
C GLY A 67 -1.80 18.12 0.10
N ILE A 68 -1.89 16.90 -0.41
CA ILE A 68 -1.90 16.61 -1.85
C ILE A 68 -3.32 16.22 -2.22
N GLY A 69 -3.95 16.88 -3.19
CA GLY A 69 -5.34 16.59 -3.54
C GLY A 69 -5.52 15.23 -4.23
N LYS A 70 -4.61 14.86 -5.14
CA LYS A 70 -4.62 13.55 -5.82
C LYS A 70 -3.23 13.12 -6.27
N ILE A 71 -2.96 11.81 -6.23
CA ILE A 71 -1.80 11.18 -6.89
C ILE A 71 -2.31 10.11 -7.86
N ASP A 72 -1.91 10.18 -9.13
CA ASP A 72 -2.07 9.07 -10.09
C ASP A 72 -0.71 8.55 -10.53
N LEU A 73 -0.49 7.24 -10.43
CA LEU A 73 0.72 6.55 -10.87
C LEU A 73 0.42 5.67 -12.09
N TYR A 74 1.12 5.91 -13.19
CA TYR A 74 0.99 5.17 -14.45
C TYR A 74 2.33 4.60 -14.91
N ASN A 75 2.26 3.51 -15.69
CA ASN A 75 3.35 3.04 -16.55
C ASN A 75 4.70 2.82 -15.83
N ASN A 76 4.72 2.10 -14.70
CA ASN A 76 5.90 1.77 -13.89
C ASN A 76 6.41 2.91 -12.99
N SER A 77 5.51 3.79 -12.56
CA SER A 77 5.83 4.83 -11.57
C SER A 77 5.79 4.27 -10.16
N ASN A 78 6.49 4.92 -9.24
CA ASN A 78 6.57 4.49 -7.85
C ASN A 78 6.28 5.65 -6.91
N SER A 79 5.67 5.37 -5.75
CA SER A 79 5.46 6.36 -4.70
C SER A 79 5.77 5.78 -3.32
N ASN A 80 6.36 6.58 -2.45
CA ASN A 80 6.58 6.28 -1.05
C ASN A 80 5.99 7.41 -0.19
N ILE A 81 5.08 7.06 0.72
CA ILE A 81 4.34 8.00 1.57
C ILE A 81 4.59 7.64 3.04
N SER A 82 5.37 8.48 3.70
CA SER A 82 5.72 8.34 5.12
C SER A 82 5.03 9.34 6.04
N GLY A 83 4.36 10.34 5.49
CA GLY A 83 3.61 11.31 6.27
C GLY A 83 2.73 12.24 5.43
N GLY A 84 2.16 13.25 6.10
CA GLY A 84 1.27 14.22 5.49
C GLY A 84 -0.14 13.70 5.22
N ILE A 85 -0.89 14.50 4.45
CA ILE A 85 -2.28 14.24 4.06
C ILE A 85 -2.32 14.13 2.55
N VAL A 86 -2.81 13.00 2.04
CA VAL A 86 -3.03 12.77 0.63
C VAL A 86 -4.51 12.45 0.40
N GLY A 87 -5.05 13.03 -0.66
CA GLY A 87 -6.40 12.77 -1.12
C GLY A 87 -6.53 11.40 -1.78
N GLY A 88 -7.15 11.37 -2.96
CA GLY A 88 -7.28 10.13 -3.72
C GLY A 88 -5.94 9.67 -4.31
N ILE A 89 -5.67 8.37 -4.25
CA ILE A 89 -4.52 7.75 -4.92
C ILE A 89 -5.01 6.71 -5.92
N GLY A 90 -4.64 6.86 -7.18
CA GLY A 90 -4.81 5.85 -8.22
C GLY A 90 -3.46 5.25 -8.62
N VAL A 91 -3.36 3.92 -8.62
CA VAL A 91 -2.16 3.18 -9.03
C VAL A 91 -2.52 2.23 -10.16
N PHE A 92 -1.90 2.42 -11.32
CA PHE A 92 -2.23 1.75 -12.57
C PHE A 92 -0.99 1.14 -13.25
N GLY A 93 -1.21 0.24 -14.20
CA GLY A 93 -0.17 -0.51 -14.89
C GLY A 93 0.62 -1.42 -13.95
N VAL A 94 1.96 -1.36 -14.01
CA VAL A 94 2.88 -2.08 -13.12
C VAL A 94 3.42 -1.19 -11.99
N SER A 95 2.75 -0.07 -11.72
CA SER A 95 3.19 0.92 -10.73
C SER A 95 3.10 0.38 -9.30
N THR A 96 3.91 0.92 -8.40
CA THR A 96 3.94 0.49 -7.00
C THR A 96 3.76 1.66 -6.04
N ILE A 97 3.18 1.39 -4.88
CA ILE A 97 3.09 2.36 -3.80
C ILE A 97 3.48 1.72 -2.46
N LYS A 98 4.25 2.45 -1.67
CA LYS A 98 4.55 2.13 -0.27
C LYS A 98 3.95 3.20 0.64
N ILE A 99 3.29 2.76 1.70
CA ILE A 99 2.69 3.60 2.74
C ILE A 99 3.18 3.10 4.10
N ASP A 100 3.97 3.92 4.78
CA ASP A 100 4.43 3.71 6.15
C ASP A 100 3.88 4.77 7.13
N GLY A 101 3.22 5.82 6.62
CA GLY A 101 2.56 6.82 7.44
C GLY A 101 1.59 7.71 6.66
N GLY A 102 1.14 8.78 7.32
CA GLY A 102 0.23 9.78 6.75
C GLY A 102 -1.25 9.36 6.75
N THR A 103 -2.09 10.25 6.23
CA THR A 103 -3.55 10.05 6.12
C THR A 103 -3.97 10.08 4.66
N ILE A 104 -4.58 8.98 4.20
CA ILE A 104 -5.15 8.83 2.86
C ILE A 104 -6.67 8.91 2.97
N GLN A 105 -7.23 10.04 2.53
CA GLN A 105 -8.65 10.33 2.71
C GLN A 105 -9.28 10.91 1.45
N ASN A 106 -10.60 10.81 1.33
CA ASN A 106 -11.30 11.50 0.25
C ASN A 106 -11.35 13.02 0.53
N ILE A 107 -10.48 13.78 -0.12
CA ILE A 107 -10.47 15.25 -0.10
C ILE A 107 -11.20 15.79 -1.35
N GLY A 108 -12.45 15.37 -1.56
CA GLY A 108 -13.39 16.03 -2.46
C GLY A 108 -13.21 15.83 -3.99
N LEU A 109 -14.37 15.73 -4.66
CA LEU A 109 -14.66 15.92 -6.10
C LEU A 109 -14.10 14.97 -7.17
N ALA A 110 -13.30 13.95 -6.85
CA ALA A 110 -12.97 12.90 -7.83
C ALA A 110 -13.62 11.55 -7.44
N VAL A 111 -14.74 11.25 -8.10
CA VAL A 111 -15.55 10.02 -7.98
C VAL A 111 -14.81 8.70 -8.27
N SER A 112 -13.53 8.74 -8.66
CA SER A 112 -12.77 7.55 -9.08
C SER A 112 -11.77 7.04 -8.03
N ALA A 113 -11.42 7.82 -7.00
CA ALA A 113 -10.48 7.39 -5.95
C ALA A 113 -10.89 7.96 -4.57
N SER A 114 -11.93 7.39 -3.97
CA SER A 114 -12.17 7.61 -2.54
C SER A 114 -11.17 6.75 -1.75
N GLY A 115 -9.98 7.27 -1.46
CA GLY A 115 -8.89 6.55 -0.79
C GLY A 115 -7.84 6.02 -1.77
N LEU A 116 -7.30 4.83 -1.51
CA LEU A 116 -6.31 4.15 -2.34
C LEU A 116 -7.01 3.20 -3.32
N CYS A 117 -6.74 3.35 -4.61
CA CYS A 117 -7.25 2.50 -5.69
C CYS A 117 -6.10 1.85 -6.45
N LEU A 118 -6.09 0.52 -6.52
CA LEU A 118 -5.13 -0.28 -7.26
C LEU A 118 -5.83 -1.00 -8.41
N CYS A 119 -5.33 -0.80 -9.63
CA CYS A 119 -5.87 -1.41 -10.85
C CYS A 119 -4.75 -2.09 -11.67
N ASP A 120 -5.12 -2.76 -12.76
CA ASP A 120 -4.22 -3.49 -13.65
C ASP A 120 -3.35 -4.52 -12.89
N THR A 121 -2.04 -4.30 -12.83
CA THR A 121 -1.04 -5.13 -12.14
C THR A 121 -0.34 -4.36 -11.03
N ALA A 122 -0.98 -3.28 -10.53
CA ALA A 122 -0.42 -2.43 -9.50
C ALA A 122 -0.20 -3.18 -8.19
N SER A 123 0.74 -2.70 -7.38
CA SER A 123 0.98 -3.27 -6.05
C SER A 123 1.10 -2.20 -4.96
N ALA A 124 0.63 -2.54 -3.77
CA ALA A 124 0.79 -1.72 -2.57
C ALA A 124 1.45 -2.48 -1.42
N SER A 125 2.33 -1.80 -0.70
CA SER A 125 2.85 -2.23 0.61
C SER A 125 2.45 -1.23 1.68
N ILE A 126 1.63 -1.67 2.62
CA ILE A 126 1.05 -0.84 3.69
C ILE A 126 1.57 -1.37 5.03
N SER A 127 2.28 -0.49 5.74
CA SER A 127 2.94 -0.78 7.03
C SER A 127 2.69 0.31 8.07
N GLY A 128 1.73 1.20 7.80
CA GLY A 128 1.35 2.30 8.67
C GLY A 128 0.33 3.22 8.00
N GLY A 129 0.09 4.37 8.63
CA GLY A 129 -0.85 5.38 8.15
C GLY A 129 -2.33 5.06 8.39
N GLU A 130 -3.18 6.01 8.04
CA GLU A 130 -4.64 5.92 8.10
C GLU A 130 -5.21 5.93 6.69
N ILE A 131 -5.92 4.87 6.29
CA ILE A 131 -6.47 4.72 4.94
C ILE A 131 -7.99 4.58 5.03
N GLN A 132 -8.71 5.58 4.51
CA GLN A 132 -10.17 5.58 4.55
C GLN A 132 -10.79 4.40 3.79
N ARG A 133 -10.20 4.04 2.65
CA ARG A 133 -10.66 2.93 1.81
C ARG A 133 -9.54 2.45 0.91
N LEU A 134 -9.45 1.14 0.76
CA LEU A 134 -8.60 0.43 -0.20
C LEU A 134 -9.50 -0.28 -1.21
N ASN A 135 -9.43 0.12 -2.47
CA ASN A 135 -10.08 -0.56 -3.59
C ASN A 135 -9.03 -1.30 -4.41
N ILE A 136 -9.30 -2.55 -4.73
CA ILE A 136 -8.40 -3.40 -5.53
C ILE A 136 -9.20 -4.03 -6.65
N SER A 137 -8.71 -3.95 -7.88
CA SER A 137 -9.34 -4.53 -9.06
C SER A 137 -8.33 -5.22 -9.98
N GLU A 138 -8.85 -6.03 -10.90
CA GLU A 138 -8.07 -6.72 -11.94
C GLU A 138 -7.01 -7.68 -11.36
N ASN A 139 -5.72 -7.47 -11.61
CA ASN A 139 -4.62 -8.29 -11.09
C ASN A 139 -3.80 -7.55 -10.03
N ALA A 140 -4.32 -6.44 -9.49
CA ALA A 140 -3.63 -5.68 -8.48
C ALA A 140 -3.48 -6.46 -7.17
N THR A 141 -2.46 -6.12 -6.38
CA THR A 141 -2.16 -6.79 -5.11
C THR A 141 -1.85 -5.80 -3.99
N ALA A 142 -2.13 -6.18 -2.74
CA ALA A 142 -1.78 -5.39 -1.57
C ALA A 142 -1.25 -6.27 -0.44
N ILE A 143 -0.17 -5.81 0.21
CA ILE A 143 0.35 -6.40 1.45
C ILE A 143 0.12 -5.39 2.57
N VAL A 144 -0.63 -5.80 3.60
CA VAL A 144 -0.96 -4.99 4.77
C VAL A 144 -0.33 -5.65 6.00
N SER A 145 0.49 -4.90 6.72
CA SER A 145 1.22 -5.38 7.90
C SER A 145 0.99 -4.56 9.17
N ASP A 146 0.47 -3.33 9.00
CA ASP A 146 0.08 -2.44 10.08
C ASP A 146 -0.78 -1.28 9.49
N GLY A 147 -1.19 -0.35 10.34
CA GLY A 147 -1.97 0.83 9.96
C GLY A 147 -3.47 0.68 10.21
N ASP A 148 -4.21 1.75 9.92
CA ASP A 148 -5.65 1.85 10.19
C ASP A 148 -6.41 1.95 8.86
N ILE A 149 -6.85 0.81 8.33
CA ILE A 149 -7.65 0.72 7.10
C ILE A 149 -9.13 0.62 7.47
N LEU A 150 -9.92 1.63 7.15
CA LEU A 150 -11.33 1.65 7.53
C LEU A 150 -12.19 0.70 6.67
N LYS A 151 -11.94 0.65 5.35
CA LYS A 151 -12.75 -0.11 4.38
C LYS A 151 -11.88 -0.79 3.32
N ILE A 152 -12.26 -2.00 2.92
CA ILE A 152 -11.68 -2.70 1.77
C ILE A 152 -12.80 -3.12 0.81
N ALA A 153 -12.61 -2.84 -0.48
CA ALA A 153 -13.43 -3.39 -1.56
C ALA A 153 -12.53 -4.12 -2.57
N SER A 154 -13.01 -5.24 -3.07
CA SER A 154 -12.34 -6.04 -4.11
C SER A 154 -13.27 -6.24 -5.30
N TYR A 155 -12.72 -6.08 -6.50
CA TYR A 155 -13.35 -6.32 -7.79
C TYR A 155 -12.59 -7.44 -8.52
N GLN A 156 -12.32 -8.54 -7.81
CA GLN A 156 -11.51 -9.67 -8.28
C GLN A 156 -12.22 -11.01 -8.03
N GLN A 157 -11.98 -11.98 -8.91
CA GLN A 157 -12.38 -13.38 -8.76
C GLN A 157 -11.22 -14.13 -8.08
N SER A 158 -11.49 -14.88 -7.01
CA SER A 158 -10.46 -15.44 -6.11
C SER A 158 -10.09 -16.90 -6.39
N ASP A 159 -10.46 -17.36 -7.60
CA ASP A 159 -10.53 -18.76 -8.04
C ASP A 159 -9.18 -19.49 -7.95
N GLU A 160 -8.06 -18.77 -8.04
CA GLU A 160 -6.71 -19.36 -7.99
C GLU A 160 -5.69 -18.56 -7.15
N MET A 161 -5.84 -17.24 -7.00
CA MET A 161 -4.90 -16.40 -6.23
C MET A 161 -5.61 -15.44 -5.28
N LYS A 162 -4.97 -15.21 -4.13
CA LYS A 162 -5.37 -14.18 -3.17
C LYS A 162 -4.60 -12.91 -3.50
N HIS A 163 -5.30 -11.80 -3.53
CA HIS A 163 -4.75 -10.52 -3.97
C HIS A 163 -4.40 -9.60 -2.81
N ILE A 164 -4.91 -9.90 -1.62
CA ILE A 164 -4.69 -9.13 -0.41
C ILE A 164 -4.01 -10.03 0.61
N VAL A 165 -2.86 -9.62 1.12
CA VAL A 165 -2.13 -10.35 2.16
C VAL A 165 -2.13 -9.52 3.43
N PHE A 166 -2.63 -10.10 4.52
CA PHE A 166 -2.53 -9.55 5.86
C PHE A 166 -1.43 -10.27 6.63
N ILE A 167 -0.43 -9.52 7.09
CA ILE A 167 0.62 -9.99 7.99
C ILE A 167 0.21 -9.60 9.41
N CYS A 168 -0.37 -10.54 10.15
CA CYS A 168 -1.04 -10.27 11.43
C CYS A 168 -1.03 -11.50 12.36
N ASP A 169 -1.52 -11.35 13.60
CA ASP A 169 -1.79 -12.48 14.47
C ASP A 169 -3.03 -13.22 13.98
N THR A 170 -2.82 -14.26 13.19
CA THR A 170 -3.89 -15.03 12.55
C THR A 170 -4.82 -15.72 13.55
N SER A 171 -4.36 -15.96 14.79
CA SER A 171 -5.18 -16.57 15.84
C SER A 171 -6.21 -15.61 16.43
N SER A 172 -5.98 -14.30 16.27
CA SER A 172 -6.87 -13.22 16.73
C SER A 172 -7.93 -12.82 15.71
N VAL A 173 -7.82 -13.30 14.46
CA VAL A 173 -8.67 -12.85 13.36
C VAL A 173 -10.10 -13.37 13.51
N ILE A 174 -11.05 -12.45 13.57
CA ILE A 174 -12.49 -12.73 13.64
C ILE A 174 -13.18 -12.02 12.49
N TYR A 175 -13.96 -12.79 11.72
CA TYR A 175 -14.81 -12.27 10.65
C TYR A 175 -16.29 -12.38 11.06
N THR A 176 -17.01 -11.26 11.13
CA THR A 176 -18.42 -11.22 11.51
C THR A 176 -19.14 -10.07 10.81
N GLY A 177 -20.23 -10.38 10.09
CA GLY A 177 -21.10 -9.36 9.49
C GLY A 177 -20.36 -8.36 8.61
N ASN A 178 -19.53 -8.86 7.70
CA ASN A 178 -18.67 -8.06 6.80
C ASN A 178 -17.64 -7.17 7.52
N THR A 179 -17.37 -7.45 8.79
CA THR A 179 -16.31 -6.77 9.55
C THR A 179 -15.22 -7.78 9.88
N LEU A 180 -13.99 -7.41 9.58
CA LEU A 180 -12.80 -8.16 9.92
C LEU A 180 -12.11 -7.46 11.10
N THR A 181 -11.90 -8.19 12.19
CA THR A 181 -11.20 -7.70 13.38
C THR A 181 -10.04 -8.63 13.71
N GLY A 182 -9.05 -8.12 14.42
CA GLY A 182 -7.90 -8.91 14.86
C GLY A 182 -6.82 -8.01 15.45
N LYS A 183 -5.60 -8.56 15.55
CA LYS A 183 -4.42 -7.86 16.03
C LYS A 183 -3.31 -7.89 14.99
N TRP A 184 -2.64 -6.77 14.80
CA TRP A 184 -1.35 -6.72 14.15
C TRP A 184 -0.29 -7.44 15.00
N LEU A 185 0.86 -7.74 14.41
CA LEU A 185 1.94 -8.44 15.11
C LEU A 185 2.55 -7.62 16.26
N ASN A 186 2.41 -6.30 16.22
CA ASN A 186 2.78 -5.41 17.32
C ASN A 186 1.77 -5.40 18.49
N GLY A 187 0.68 -6.20 18.39
CA GLY A 187 -0.37 -6.33 19.41
C GLY A 187 -1.48 -5.29 19.33
N ARG A 188 -1.39 -4.30 18.43
CA ARG A 188 -2.45 -3.30 18.18
C ARG A 188 -3.65 -3.96 17.50
N ASP A 189 -4.84 -3.61 17.96
CA ASP A 189 -6.08 -4.09 17.36
C ASP A 189 -6.33 -3.41 15.99
N PHE A 190 -6.96 -4.13 15.07
CA PHE A 190 -7.51 -3.56 13.84
C PHE A 190 -8.98 -3.93 13.67
N THR A 191 -9.71 -3.09 12.94
CA THR A 191 -11.10 -3.32 12.54
C THR A 191 -11.30 -2.74 11.15
N VAL A 192 -11.72 -3.59 10.21
CA VAL A 192 -11.85 -3.25 8.78
C VAL A 192 -13.23 -3.68 8.29
N ALA A 193 -13.96 -2.77 7.65
CA ALA A 193 -15.20 -3.10 6.97
C ALA A 193 -14.92 -3.64 5.55
N LEU A 194 -15.44 -4.82 5.25
CA LEU A 194 -15.34 -5.47 3.95
C LEU A 194 -16.58 -5.14 3.11
N ILE A 195 -16.38 -4.70 1.87
CA ILE A 195 -17.46 -4.26 0.98
C ILE A 195 -17.49 -5.16 -0.25
N ASP A 196 -18.30 -6.22 -0.17
CA ASP A 196 -18.54 -7.12 -1.29
C ASP A 196 -19.18 -6.38 -2.47
N GLN A 197 -18.76 -6.75 -3.69
CA GLN A 197 -19.22 -6.15 -4.93
C GLN A 197 -20.02 -7.18 -5.73
N SER A 198 -21.17 -6.77 -6.24
CA SER A 198 -22.01 -7.65 -7.07
C SER A 198 -21.24 -8.10 -8.31
N GLY A 199 -21.28 -9.39 -8.61
CA GLY A 199 -20.57 -10.01 -9.74
C GLY A 199 -19.12 -10.39 -9.46
N TYR A 200 -18.62 -10.19 -8.23
CA TYR A 200 -17.29 -10.58 -7.79
C TYR A 200 -17.35 -11.50 -6.56
N ASP A 201 -16.24 -12.15 -6.27
CA ASP A 201 -16.06 -12.89 -5.04
C ASP A 201 -16.07 -11.97 -3.81
N SER A 202 -16.43 -12.53 -2.66
CA SER A 202 -16.37 -11.78 -1.40
C SER A 202 -14.98 -11.20 -1.16
N VAL A 203 -14.91 -10.04 -0.51
CA VAL A 203 -13.60 -9.44 -0.18
C VAL A 203 -12.83 -10.37 0.77
N TYR A 204 -13.52 -11.04 1.69
CA TYR A 204 -12.91 -11.99 2.62
C TYR A 204 -12.21 -13.15 1.88
N SER A 205 -12.83 -13.70 0.83
CA SER A 205 -12.22 -14.76 0.04
C SER A 205 -11.03 -14.29 -0.79
N ASN A 206 -10.80 -12.99 -0.95
CA ASN A 206 -9.61 -12.43 -1.60
C ASN A 206 -8.43 -12.18 -0.64
N ILE A 207 -8.62 -12.38 0.66
CA ILE A 207 -7.61 -12.13 1.69
C ILE A 207 -6.89 -13.43 2.08
N GLN A 208 -5.56 -13.36 2.14
CA GLN A 208 -4.69 -14.36 2.75
C GLN A 208 -4.09 -13.82 4.05
N PHE A 209 -4.17 -14.60 5.11
CA PHE A 209 -3.54 -14.27 6.39
C PHE A 209 -2.23 -15.06 6.54
N ILE A 210 -1.15 -14.36 6.86
CA ILE A 210 0.17 -14.94 7.08
C ILE A 210 0.63 -14.54 8.49
N PRO A 211 0.92 -15.51 9.39
CA PRO A 211 1.54 -15.20 10.68
C PRO A 211 2.97 -14.69 10.44
N GLU A 212 3.62 -14.12 11.46
CA GLU A 212 5.01 -13.62 11.39
C GLU A 212 5.88 -14.41 10.41
N PRO A 213 6.53 -13.73 9.43
CA PRO A 213 7.30 -14.42 8.42
C PRO A 213 8.25 -15.44 9.05
N ALA A 214 8.27 -16.67 8.50
CA ALA A 214 9.14 -17.78 8.91
C ALA A 214 10.63 -17.39 8.97
N THR A 215 10.99 -16.22 8.47
CA THR A 215 12.23 -15.50 8.70
C THR A 215 12.65 -15.45 10.17
N MET A 216 11.74 -15.26 11.14
CA MET A 216 12.11 -15.29 12.57
C MET A 216 12.58 -16.68 13.01
N LEU A 217 11.90 -17.72 12.53
CA LEU A 217 12.31 -19.11 12.74
C LEU A 217 13.65 -19.39 12.02
N LEU A 218 13.84 -18.87 10.81
CA LEU A 218 15.09 -19.02 10.06
C LEU A 218 16.26 -18.28 10.73
N LEU A 219 16.03 -17.09 11.30
CA LEU A 219 17.02 -16.32 12.05
C LEU A 219 17.38 -17.02 13.36
N GLY A 220 16.39 -17.60 14.04
CA GLY A 220 16.61 -18.45 15.21
C GLY A 220 17.47 -19.68 14.88
N VAL A 221 17.12 -20.41 13.82
CA VAL A 221 17.86 -21.62 13.38
C VAL A 221 19.26 -21.25 12.86
N GLY A 222 19.37 -20.19 12.06
CA GLY A 222 20.65 -19.69 11.54
C GLY A 222 21.59 -19.20 12.64
N GLY A 223 21.05 -18.48 13.64
CA GLY A 223 21.80 -18.05 14.82
C GLY A 223 22.30 -19.22 15.66
N LEU A 224 21.49 -20.26 15.86
CA LEU A 224 21.91 -21.50 16.55
C LEU A 224 23.04 -22.22 15.82
N TRP A 225 23.02 -22.23 14.48
CA TRP A 225 24.09 -22.81 13.66
C TRP A 225 25.40 -22.02 13.76
N LEU A 226 25.35 -20.69 13.80
CA LEU A 226 26.53 -19.84 13.99
C LEU A 226 27.16 -20.03 15.37
N ARG A 227 26.36 -20.27 16.42
CA ARG A 227 26.86 -20.53 17.77
C ARG A 227 27.67 -21.83 17.88
N LYS A 228 27.38 -22.85 17.08
CA LYS A 228 28.12 -24.13 17.08
C LYS A 228 29.48 -24.05 16.36
N ARG A 229 29.80 -22.93 15.71
CA ARG A 229 31.07 -22.72 14.99
C ARG A 229 32.07 -21.82 15.73
N LYS A 230 31.75 -21.40 16.96
CA LYS A 230 32.72 -20.83 17.91
C LYS A 230 33.03 -21.87 18.98
#